data_AF-A0A955B1L3-F1
#
_entry.id   AF-A0A955B1L3-F1
#
_cell.length_a   1.000
_cell.length_b   1.000
_cell.length_c   1.000
_cell.angle_alpha   90.00
_cell.angle_beta   90.00
_cell.angle_gamma   90.00
#
_symmetry.space_group_name_H-M   'P 1'
#
loop_
_entity.id
_entity.type
_entity.pdbx_description
1 polymer ?
#
loop_
_entity_poly.entity_id
_entity_poly.type
_entity_poly.pdbx_seq_one_letter_code
_entity_poly.pdbx_strand_id
1 'polypeptide(L)'
;MNAPFNMAKVDSARFLELVKRSKLVEQDRLDAAVAVCRERNEAELPAKAETIADQFIESGLITRWHADKLLDGKYKGFFLGKYKLLGHIGTGGMSSVYLAE
;
A
#
# COMPACT_ATOMS: atom_id res chain seq x y z
N MET A 1 18.09 -9.79 -0.50
CA MET A 1 18.41 -8.54 0.22
C MET A 1 17.11 -7.99 0.77
N ASN A 2 16.78 -8.31 2.03
CA ASN A 2 15.62 -7.73 2.71
C ASN A 2 15.97 -6.31 3.11
N ALA A 3 15.34 -5.33 2.47
CA ALA A 3 15.41 -3.94 2.88
C ALA A 3 14.94 -3.78 4.34
N PRO A 4 15.53 -2.85 5.11
CA PRO A 4 15.23 -2.70 6.53
C PRO A 4 13.75 -2.39 6.74
N PHE A 5 13.18 -2.97 7.80
CA PHE A 5 11.87 -2.59 8.35
C PHE A 5 11.80 -1.06 8.45
N ASN A 6 11.04 -0.43 7.55
CA ASN A 6 10.75 0.99 7.65
C ASN A 6 9.90 1.17 8.91
N MET A 7 10.43 1.85 9.94
CA MET A 7 9.63 2.24 11.10
C MET A 7 8.39 2.98 10.57
N ALA A 8 7.21 2.37 10.68
CA ALA A 8 5.99 2.97 10.18
C ALA A 8 5.82 4.36 10.81
N LYS A 9 6.02 5.40 10.00
CA LYS A 9 5.82 6.80 10.42
C LYS A 9 4.35 7.20 10.42
N VAL A 10 3.47 6.27 10.04
CA VAL A 10 2.03 6.46 9.89
C VAL A 10 1.30 5.45 10.75
N ASP A 11 0.28 5.94 11.45
CA ASP A 11 -0.69 5.10 12.14
C ASP A 11 -1.69 4.48 11.14
N SER A 12 -2.50 3.55 11.64
CA SER A 12 -3.50 2.82 10.85
C SER A 12 -4.53 3.71 10.15
N ALA A 13 -5.01 4.76 10.83
CA ALA A 13 -5.99 5.68 10.24
C ALA A 13 -5.32 6.50 9.12
N ARG A 14 -4.09 6.96 9.36
CA ARG A 14 -3.31 7.67 8.35
C ARG A 14 -3.00 6.80 7.14
N PHE A 15 -2.66 5.53 7.33
CA PHE A 15 -2.43 4.59 6.25
C PHE A 15 -3.67 4.42 5.37
N LEU A 16 -4.85 4.22 5.96
CA LEU A 16 -6.11 4.10 5.23
C LEU A 16 -6.44 5.38 4.44
N GLU A 17 -6.18 6.57 5.00
CA GLU A 17 -6.32 7.83 4.26
C GLU A 17 -5.40 7.86 3.04
N LEU A 18 -4.13 7.45 3.20
CA LEU A 18 -3.16 7.43 2.11
C LEU A 18 -3.56 6.44 1.01
N VAL A 19 -4.05 5.24 1.38
CA VAL A 19 -4.58 4.27 0.42
C VAL A 19 -5.74 4.90 -0.38
N LYS A 20 -6.71 5.52 0.30
CA LYS A 20 -7.84 6.17 -0.36
C LYS A 20 -7.39 7.29 -1.31
N ARG A 21 -6.43 8.11 -0.87
CA ARG A 21 -5.87 9.21 -1.69
C ARG A 21 -5.03 8.72 -2.86
N SER A 22 -4.42 7.54 -2.72
CA SER A 22 -3.56 6.96 -3.76
C SER A 22 -4.33 6.46 -4.98
N LYS A 23 -5.63 6.19 -4.83
CA LYS A 23 -6.48 5.54 -5.84
C LYS A 23 -5.99 4.15 -6.28
N LEU A 24 -5.14 3.50 -5.49
CA LEU A 24 -4.62 2.16 -5.77
C LEU A 24 -5.71 1.07 -5.71
N VAL A 25 -6.73 1.31 -4.88
CA VAL A 25 -7.84 0.40 -4.59
C VAL A 25 -9.12 1.20 -4.70
N GLU A 26 -10.10 0.66 -5.43
CA GLU A 26 -11.44 1.24 -5.53
C GLU A 26 -12.12 1.32 -4.15
N GLN A 27 -12.98 2.31 -3.96
CA GLN A 27 -13.55 2.61 -2.64
C GLN A 27 -14.35 1.42 -2.08
N ASP A 28 -15.16 0.75 -2.90
CA ASP A 28 -15.90 -0.46 -2.51
C ASP A 28 -14.99 -1.61 -2.07
N ARG A 29 -13.88 -1.81 -2.77
CA ARG A 29 -12.90 -2.86 -2.44
C ARG A 29 -12.14 -2.53 -1.16
N LEU A 30 -11.83 -1.25 -0.94
CA LEU A 30 -11.20 -0.78 0.29
C LEU A 30 -12.12 -0.97 1.50
N ASP A 31 -13.40 -0.63 1.37
CA ASP A 31 -14.37 -0.78 2.45
C ASP A 31 -14.56 -2.26 2.84
N ALA A 32 -14.70 -3.14 1.84
CA ALA A 32 -14.74 -4.59 2.06
C ALA A 32 -13.45 -5.10 2.74
N ALA A 33 -12.28 -4.63 2.31
CA ALA A 33 -11.01 -5.04 2.92
C ALA A 33 -10.89 -4.58 4.38
N VAL A 34 -11.34 -3.37 4.69
CA VAL A 34 -11.37 -2.83 6.05
C VAL A 34 -12.34 -3.62 6.93
N ALA A 35 -13.51 -4.01 6.40
CA ALA A 35 -14.46 -4.86 7.11
C ALA A 35 -13.84 -6.22 7.46
N VAL A 36 -13.16 -6.87 6.51
CA VAL A 36 -12.43 -8.13 6.74
C VAL A 36 -11.31 -7.96 7.77
N CYS A 37 -10.56 -6.84 7.70
CA CYS A 37 -9.54 -6.53 8.69
C CYS A 37 -10.13 -6.44 10.11
N ARG A 38 -11.28 -5.77 10.27
CA ARG A 38 -11.95 -5.66 11.56
C ARG A 38 -12.44 -7.01 12.07
N GLU A 39 -13.07 -7.81 11.22
CA GLU A 39 -13.56 -9.14 11.60
C GLU A 39 -12.43 -10.06 12.08
N ARG A 40 -11.25 -9.97 11.44
CA ARG A 40 -10.06 -10.75 11.82
C ARG A 40 -9.38 -10.27 13.12
N ASN A 41 -9.59 -9.03 13.54
CA ASN A 41 -8.93 -8.42 14.69
C ASN A 41 -9.95 -8.06 15.79
N GLU A 42 -10.88 -8.99 16.09
CA GLU A 42 -11.84 -8.85 17.20
C GLU A 42 -12.71 -7.57 17.11
N ALA A 43 -13.11 -7.20 15.89
CA ALA A 43 -13.85 -5.98 15.55
C ALA A 43 -13.07 -4.65 15.70
N GLU A 44 -11.76 -4.69 15.96
CA GLU A 44 -10.92 -3.50 16.04
C GLU A 44 -9.98 -3.39 14.81
N LEU A 45 -9.55 -2.16 14.49
CA LEU A 45 -8.49 -1.96 13.50
C LEU A 45 -7.13 -2.24 14.16
N PRO A 46 -6.21 -2.96 13.50
CA PRO A 46 -4.87 -3.16 14.04
C PRO A 46 -4.23 -1.83 14.45
N ALA A 47 -3.60 -1.76 15.62
CA ALA A 47 -2.92 -0.55 16.08
C ALA A 47 -1.73 -0.16 15.18
N LYS A 48 -1.19 -1.12 14.42
CA LYS A 48 -0.04 -0.92 13.53
C LYS A 48 -0.48 -0.89 12.07
N ALA A 49 -0.07 0.16 11.35
CA ALA A 49 -0.29 0.28 9.92
C ALA A 49 0.35 -0.86 9.10
N GLU A 50 1.47 -1.40 9.57
CA GLU A 50 2.16 -2.53 8.95
C GLU A 50 1.25 -3.76 8.84
N THR A 51 0.50 -4.07 9.89
CA THR A 51 -0.42 -5.22 9.91
C THR A 51 -1.53 -5.05 8.86
N ILE A 52 -2.09 -3.84 8.72
CA ILE A 52 -3.09 -3.57 7.68
C ILE A 52 -2.47 -3.68 6.29
N ALA A 53 -1.26 -3.15 6.11
CA ALA A 53 -0.54 -3.20 4.86
C ALA A 53 -0.26 -4.66 4.42
N ASP A 54 0.20 -5.52 5.34
CA ASP A 54 0.42 -6.94 5.07
C ASP A 54 -0.88 -7.64 4.67
N GLN A 55 -1.99 -7.40 5.37
CA GLN A 55 -3.30 -7.97 4.98
C GLN A 55 -3.75 -7.52 3.58
N PHE A 56 -3.48 -6.27 3.20
CA PHE A 56 -3.82 -5.76 1.87
C PHE A 56 -2.93 -6.37 0.78
N ILE A 57 -1.67 -6.67 1.09
CA ILE A 57 -0.76 -7.40 0.20
C ILE A 57 -1.24 -8.84 0.02
N GLU A 58 -1.56 -9.53 1.11
CA GLU A 58 -2.08 -10.91 1.08
C GLU A 58 -3.40 -11.02 0.32
N SER A 59 -4.24 -9.98 0.40
CA SER A 59 -5.50 -9.89 -0.36
C SER A 59 -5.31 -9.46 -1.81
N GLY A 60 -4.07 -9.19 -2.25
CA GLY A 60 -3.74 -8.76 -3.62
C GLY A 60 -4.25 -7.37 -3.99
N LEU A 61 -4.62 -6.53 -3.03
CA LEU A 61 -5.15 -5.18 -3.29
C LEU A 61 -4.03 -4.20 -3.67
N ILE A 62 -2.89 -4.35 -3.01
CA ILE A 62 -1.69 -3.55 -3.21
C ILE A 62 -0.47 -4.46 -3.26
N THR A 63 0.64 -3.98 -3.83
CA THR A 63 1.90 -4.71 -3.81
C THR A 63 2.73 -4.32 -2.59
N ARG A 64 3.77 -5.09 -2.27
CA ARG A 64 4.72 -4.72 -1.21
C ARG A 64 5.36 -3.34 -1.46
N TRP A 65 5.59 -3.00 -2.72
CA TRP A 65 6.12 -1.69 -3.10
C TRP A 65 5.15 -0.56 -2.79
N HIS A 66 3.84 -0.74 -3.03
CA HIS A 66 2.81 0.23 -2.63
C HIS A 66 2.75 0.40 -1.12
N ALA A 67 2.69 -0.70 -0.38
CA ALA A 67 2.68 -0.69 1.08
C ALA A 67 3.86 0.11 1.64
N ASP A 68 5.08 -0.17 1.17
CA ASP A 68 6.29 0.53 1.61
C ASP A 68 6.21 2.06 1.36
N LYS A 69 5.75 2.47 0.17
CA LYS A 69 5.56 3.90 -0.15
C LYS A 69 4.49 4.55 0.73
N LEU A 70 3.35 3.88 0.93
CA LEU A 70 2.27 4.38 1.77
C LEU A 70 2.70 4.50 3.24
N LEU A 71 3.45 3.52 3.76
CA LEU A 71 4.02 3.55 5.11
C LEU A 71 5.07 4.66 5.28
N ASP A 72 5.74 5.05 4.19
CA ASP A 72 6.61 6.23 4.14
C ASP A 72 5.84 7.56 3.97
N GLY A 73 4.50 7.52 3.94
CA GLY A 73 3.64 8.69 3.76
C GLY A 73 3.45 9.13 2.29
N LYS A 74 3.97 8.36 1.32
CA LYS A 74 3.90 8.65 -0.12
C LYS A 74 2.67 7.99 -0.72
N TYR A 75 1.70 8.80 -1.13
CA TYR A 75 0.47 8.35 -1.79
C TYR A 75 0.42 8.66 -3.31
N LYS A 76 1.44 9.31 -3.87
CA LYS A 76 1.51 9.71 -5.28
C LYS A 76 2.56 8.90 -6.04
N GLY A 77 2.46 8.90 -7.37
CA GLY A 77 3.46 8.26 -8.24
C GLY A 77 3.23 6.77 -8.48
N PHE A 78 2.02 6.27 -8.21
CA PHE A 78 1.62 4.89 -8.51
C PHE A 78 0.97 4.72 -9.88
N PHE A 79 0.66 5.82 -10.56
CA PHE A 79 0.01 5.81 -11.86
C PHE A 79 0.85 6.61 -12.84
N LEU A 80 1.02 6.05 -14.05
CA LEU A 80 1.65 6.71 -15.18
C LEU A 80 0.68 6.67 -16.36
N GLY A 81 -0.07 7.76 -16.54
CA GLY A 81 -1.19 7.80 -17.49
C GLY A 81 -2.27 6.79 -17.10
N LYS A 82 -2.51 5.81 -17.97
CA LYS A 82 -3.48 4.73 -17.75
C LYS A 82 -2.92 3.51 -17.02
N TYR A 83 -1.60 3.47 -16.78
CA TYR A 83 -0.93 2.32 -16.22
C TYR A 83 -0.82 2.43 -14.71
N LYS A 84 -1.14 1.35 -14.00
CA LYS A 84 -0.89 1.20 -12.57
C LYS A 84 0.47 0.58 -12.40
N LEU A 85 1.39 1.31 -11.78
CA LEU A 85 2.70 0.77 -11.42
C LEU A 85 2.51 -0.28 -10.32
N LEU A 86 3.25 -1.37 -10.37
CA LEU A 86 3.19 -2.48 -9.41
C LEU A 86 4.48 -2.59 -8.58
N GLY A 87 5.59 -2.09 -9.10
CA GLY A 87 6.86 -2.11 -8.41
C GLY A 87 7.99 -1.49 -9.19
N HIS A 88 9.02 -1.00 -8.50
CA HIS A 88 10.26 -0.55 -9.12
C HIS A 88 11.19 -1.74 -9.36
N ILE A 89 11.59 -1.96 -10.61
CA ILE A 89 12.46 -3.07 -11.01
C ILE A 89 13.93 -2.66 -11.01
N GLY A 90 14.24 -1.42 -11.41
CA GLY A 90 15.62 -0.94 -11.44
C GLY A 90 15.76 0.47 -12.03
N THR A 91 16.87 1.12 -11.69
CA THR A 91 17.25 2.44 -12.21
C THR A 91 18.56 2.32 -12.96
N GLY A 92 18.68 2.97 -14.12
CA GLY A 92 19.92 3.06 -14.89
C GLY A 92 20.04 4.43 -15.56
N GLY A 93 21.21 5.09 -15.43
CA GLY A 93 21.43 6.42 -15.97
C GLY A 93 20.37 7.43 -15.47
N MET A 94 19.60 7.99 -16.40
CA MET A 94 18.49 8.93 -16.13
C MET A 94 17.10 8.27 -16.15
N SER A 95 17.03 6.93 -16.17
CA SER A 95 15.79 6.17 -16.39
C SER A 95 15.48 5.23 -15.22
N SER A 96 14.19 5.04 -14.95
CA SER A 96 13.68 4.04 -14.01
C SER A 96 12.72 3.08 -14.70
N VAL A 97 12.81 1.80 -14.36
CA VAL A 97 12.00 0.72 -14.90
C VAL A 97 11.03 0.25 -13.83
N TYR A 98 9.75 0.15 -14.21
CA TYR A 98 8.68 -0.27 -13.33
C TYR A 98 7.93 -1.45 -13.95
N LEU A 99 7.44 -2.35 -13.09
CA LEU A 99 6.38 -3.28 -13.45
C LEU A 99 5.05 -2.51 -13.46
N ALA A 100 4.18 -2.75 -14.43
CA ALA A 100 2.88 -2.09 -14.51
C ALA A 100 1.81 -2.99 -15.15
N GLU A 101 0.53 -2.68 -14.88
CA GLU A 101 -0.67 -3.23 -15.56
C GLU A 101 -1.51 -2.13 -16.22
#